data_AF-A0A920SYY0-F1
#
_entry.id   AF-A0A920SYY0-F1
#
_cell.length_a   1.000
_cell.length_b   1.000
_cell.length_c   1.000
_cell.angle_alpha   90.00
_cell.angle_beta   90.00
_cell.angle_gamma   90.00
#
_symmetry.space_group_name_H-M   'P 1'
#
loop_
_entity.id
_entity.type
_entity.pdbx_description
1 polymer ?
#
loop_
_entity_poly.entity_id
_entity_poly.type
_entity_poly.pdbx_seq_one_letter_code
_entity_poly.pdbx_strand_id
1 'polypeptide(L)'
;MFGGGAGQGASAKVTQTESGEVTEIGTGALVTLTSAQEIVELCLPGGSGYGDPSERAIEALGLDLRDEYVSVEGAAAEYCCSIDENGAIDVDKTNVLRQRNGRRRDVA
;
A
#
# COMPACT_ATOMS: atom_id res chain seq x y z
N MET A 1 8.26 -3.88 -7.51
CA MET A 1 9.07 -3.43 -6.37
C MET A 1 9.55 -4.62 -5.54
N PHE A 2 10.82 -4.69 -5.16
CA PHE A 2 11.29 -5.79 -4.31
C PHE A 2 10.58 -5.78 -2.94
N GLY A 3 10.06 -6.92 -2.51
CA GLY A 3 9.27 -7.07 -1.29
C GLY A 3 7.83 -6.59 -1.38
N GLY A 4 7.34 -6.17 -2.56
CA GLY A 4 5.95 -5.77 -2.74
C GLY A 4 5.02 -6.94 -3.10
N GLY A 5 3.71 -6.75 -2.88
CA GLY A 5 2.66 -7.69 -3.27
C GLY A 5 2.26 -7.63 -4.75
N ALA A 6 1.20 -8.36 -5.11
CA ALA A 6 0.61 -8.26 -6.43
C ALA A 6 0.09 -6.83 -6.69
N GLY A 7 0.15 -6.41 -7.96
CA GLY A 7 -0.45 -5.12 -8.35
C GLY A 7 -1.97 -5.18 -8.16
N GLN A 8 -2.55 -4.10 -7.64
CA GLN A 8 -3.99 -3.98 -7.47
C GLN A 8 -4.68 -3.69 -8.81
N GLY A 9 -6.00 -3.83 -8.84
CA GLY A 9 -6.82 -3.39 -9.98
C GLY A 9 -7.01 -1.87 -9.98
N ALA A 10 -7.18 -1.30 -11.17
CA ALA A 10 -7.65 0.07 -11.30
C ALA A 10 -9.15 0.15 -10.99
N SER A 11 -9.58 1.21 -10.34
CA SER A 11 -10.99 1.53 -10.16
C SER A 11 -11.23 3.02 -10.39
N ALA A 12 -12.47 3.35 -10.70
CA ALA A 12 -12.89 4.73 -10.82
C ALA A 12 -14.38 4.83 -10.47
N LYS A 13 -14.73 5.96 -9.85
CA LYS A 13 -16.11 6.28 -9.45
C LYS A 13 -16.39 7.76 -9.66
N VAL A 14 -17.67 8.08 -9.80
CA VAL A 14 -18.19 9.45 -9.77
C VAL A 14 -19.07 9.59 -8.54
N THR A 15 -18.81 10.61 -7.74
CA THR A 15 -19.62 10.95 -6.56
C THR A 15 -20.34 12.27 -6.80
N GLN A 16 -21.66 12.26 -6.65
CA GLN A 16 -22.47 13.48 -6.58
C GLN A 16 -22.42 14.04 -5.15
N THR A 17 -21.89 15.24 -4.96
CA THR A 17 -21.58 15.77 -3.62
C THR A 17 -22.81 16.19 -2.82
N GLU A 18 -23.89 16.61 -3.47
CA GLU A 18 -25.13 17.01 -2.79
C GLU A 18 -25.93 15.80 -2.28
N SER A 19 -26.07 14.76 -3.10
CA SER A 19 -26.85 13.56 -2.75
C SER A 19 -26.02 12.48 -2.04
N GLY A 20 -24.69 12.52 -2.21
CA GLY A 20 -23.78 11.45 -1.80
C GLY A 20 -23.87 10.20 -2.69
N GLU A 21 -24.58 10.27 -3.82
CA GLU A 21 -24.69 9.13 -4.75
C GLU A 21 -23.34 8.81 -5.39
N VAL A 22 -23.00 7.52 -5.43
CA VAL A 22 -21.74 7.02 -6.01
C VAL A 22 -22.05 6.09 -7.17
N THR A 23 -21.48 6.40 -8.33
CA THR A 23 -21.54 5.54 -9.52
C THR A 23 -20.15 4.97 -9.80
N GLU A 24 -20.00 3.66 -9.67
CA GLU A 24 -18.80 2.94 -10.12
C GLU A 24 -18.76 2.89 -11.65
N ILE A 25 -17.67 3.37 -12.24
CA ILE A 25 -17.51 3.43 -13.71
C ILE A 25 -16.47 2.44 -14.23
N GLY A 26 -15.78 1.73 -13.33
CA GLY A 26 -14.82 0.69 -13.68
C GLY A 26 -13.58 1.24 -14.39
N THR A 27 -13.10 0.52 -15.40
CA THR A 27 -11.89 0.91 -16.17
C THR A 27 -12.23 1.18 -17.63
N GLY A 28 -11.62 2.21 -18.22
CA GLY A 28 -11.77 2.54 -19.65
C GLY A 28 -13.07 3.26 -20.04
N ALA A 29 -13.89 3.69 -19.07
CA ALA A 29 -15.10 4.47 -19.34
C ALA A 29 -14.78 5.89 -19.83
N LEU A 30 -15.61 6.41 -20.73
CA LEU A 30 -15.67 7.82 -21.05
C LEU A 30 -16.77 8.48 -20.22
N VAL A 31 -16.38 9.46 -19.40
CA VAL A 31 -17.29 10.18 -18.52
C VAL A 31 -17.21 11.67 -18.81
N THR A 32 -18.37 12.32 -18.94
CA THR A 32 -18.49 13.77 -19.05
C THR A 32 -19.10 14.28 -17.76
N LEU A 33 -18.38 15.18 -17.07
CA LEU A 33 -18.96 15.90 -15.93
C LEU A 33 -19.80 17.05 -16.47
N THR A 34 -21.05 17.10 -16.03
CA THR A 34 -22.04 18.10 -16.42
C THR A 34 -22.33 19.10 -15.31
N SER A 35 -21.83 18.83 -14.10
CA SER A 35 -22.03 19.63 -12.91
C SER A 35 -20.75 19.81 -12.09
N ALA A 36 -20.64 20.94 -11.39
CA ALA A 36 -19.57 21.17 -10.42
C ALA A 36 -19.77 20.37 -9.12
N GLN A 37 -20.91 19.70 -8.98
CA GLN A 37 -21.23 18.82 -7.85
C GLN A 37 -20.80 17.37 -8.13
N GLU A 38 -20.16 17.07 -9.26
CA GLU A 38 -19.64 15.74 -9.59
C GLU A 38 -18.12 15.66 -9.32
N ILE A 39 -17.68 14.68 -8.54
CA ILE A 39 -16.26 14.40 -8.29
C ILE A 39 -15.92 13.05 -8.90
N VAL A 40 -14.92 13.02 -9.79
CA VAL A 40 -14.32 11.77 -10.29
C VAL A 40 -13.14 11.40 -9.40
N GLU A 41 -13.18 10.19 -8.85
CA GLU A 41 -12.03 9.60 -8.15
C GLU A 41 -11.47 8.47 -9.02
N LEU A 42 -10.17 8.53 -9.28
CA LEU A 42 -9.43 7.50 -10.02
C LEU A 42 -8.43 6.84 -9.07
N CYS A 43 -8.58 5.55 -8.85
CA CYS A 43 -7.58 4.73 -8.18
C CYS A 43 -6.73 4.04 -9.25
N LEU A 44 -5.55 4.60 -9.49
CA LEU A 44 -4.60 4.05 -10.45
C LEU A 44 -3.64 3.09 -9.74
N PRO A 45 -3.50 1.85 -10.21
CA PRO A 45 -2.67 0.88 -9.54
C PRO A 45 -1.19 1.15 -9.82
N GLY A 46 -0.36 0.87 -8.82
CA GLY A 46 1.08 0.76 -9.01
C GLY A 46 1.49 -0.52 -9.75
N GLY A 47 2.80 -0.69 -9.96
CA GLY A 47 3.35 -1.93 -10.46
C GLY A 47 3.32 -3.06 -9.42
N SER A 48 3.50 -4.30 -9.87
CA SER A 48 3.62 -5.46 -8.98
C SER A 48 4.99 -5.53 -8.29
N GLY A 49 5.03 -6.27 -7.18
CA GLY A 49 6.24 -6.63 -6.48
C GLY A 49 6.79 -8.01 -6.82
N TYR A 50 7.95 -8.31 -6.23
CA TYR A 50 8.65 -9.58 -6.34
C TYR A 50 9.50 -9.83 -5.09
N GLY A 51 9.80 -11.10 -4.79
CA GLY A 51 10.61 -11.47 -3.63
C GLY A 51 9.84 -11.40 -2.30
N ASP A 52 10.48 -11.85 -1.22
CA ASP A 52 9.88 -11.87 0.10
C ASP A 52 9.90 -10.45 0.72
N PRO A 53 8.76 -9.90 1.17
CA PRO A 53 8.72 -8.61 1.87
C PRO A 53 9.68 -8.50 3.06
N SER A 54 9.91 -9.60 3.78
CA SER A 54 10.81 -9.61 4.92
C SER A 54 12.30 -9.51 4.55
N GLU A 55 12.64 -9.73 3.28
CA GLU A 55 14.00 -9.55 2.75
C GLU A 55 14.28 -8.12 2.28
N ARG A 56 13.25 -7.26 2.20
CA ARG A 56 13.46 -5.85 1.83
C ARG A 56 14.38 -5.16 2.82
N ALA A 57 15.48 -4.59 2.32
CA ALA A 57 16.47 -3.89 3.14
C ALA A 57 15.80 -2.81 4.00
N ILE A 58 16.23 -2.69 5.26
CA ILE A 58 15.64 -1.76 6.24
C ILE A 58 15.83 -0.31 5.76
N GLU A 59 16.99 0.00 5.18
CA GLU A 59 17.30 1.32 4.63
C GLU A 59 16.36 1.68 3.48
N ALA A 60 16.07 0.72 2.60
CA ALA A 60 15.13 0.92 1.49
C ALA A 60 13.70 1.11 1.99
N LEU A 61 13.27 0.31 2.98
CA LEU A 61 11.95 0.47 3.61
C LEU A 61 11.83 1.82 4.35
N GLY A 62 12.92 2.30 4.96
CA GLY A 62 12.98 3.63 5.58
C GLY A 62 12.79 4.76 4.56
N LEU A 63 13.35 4.62 3.35
CA LEU A 63 13.09 5.56 2.26
C LEU A 63 11.63 5.50 1.79
N ASP A 64 11.04 4.30 1.69
CA ASP A 64 9.64 4.17 1.27
C ASP A 64 8.67 4.78 2.28
N LEU A 65 8.96 4.67 3.57
CA LEU A 65 8.18 5.31 4.65
C LEU A 65 8.31 6.83 4.58
N ARG A 66 9.54 7.34 4.39
CA ARG A 66 9.80 8.78 4.27
C ARG A 66 9.10 9.37 3.05
N ASP A 67 9.09 8.64 1.94
CA ASP A 67 8.52 9.08 0.67
C ASP A 67 7.04 8.69 0.50
N GLU A 68 6.41 8.17 1.57
CA GLU A 68 5.00 7.77 1.63
C GLU A 68 4.58 6.72 0.58
N TYR A 69 5.54 5.96 0.05
CA TYR A 69 5.24 4.79 -0.80
C TYR A 69 4.68 3.62 0.01
N VAL A 70 5.02 3.56 1.31
CA VAL A 70 4.53 2.56 2.25
C VAL A 70 4.07 3.29 3.50
N SER A 71 2.88 2.96 4.01
CA SER A 71 2.40 3.49 5.30
C SER A 71 3.03 2.75 6.47
N VAL A 72 2.96 3.32 7.68
CA VAL A 72 3.41 2.66 8.91
C VAL A 72 2.69 1.32 9.12
N GLU A 73 1.40 1.28 8.86
CA GLU A 73 0.57 0.08 8.97
C GLU A 73 0.97 -0.95 7.91
N GLY A 74 1.22 -0.52 6.67
CA GLY A 74 1.71 -1.38 5.59
C GLY A 74 3.09 -1.97 5.89
N ALA A 75 4.01 -1.17 6.43
CA ALA A 75 5.33 -1.63 6.86
C ALA A 75 5.23 -2.74 7.92
N ALA A 76 4.34 -2.59 8.90
CA ALA A 76 4.12 -3.60 9.94
C ALA A 76 3.45 -4.87 9.39
N ALA A 77 2.40 -4.71 8.59
CA ALA A 77 1.60 -5.81 8.08
C ALA A 77 2.34 -6.66 7.04
N GLU A 78 3.07 -6.02 6.13
CA GLU A 78 3.65 -6.71 4.97
C GLU A 78 5.15 -6.99 5.16
N TYR A 79 5.91 -6.05 5.71
CA TYR A 79 7.38 -6.12 5.74
C TYR A 79 7.96 -6.62 7.07
N CYS A 80 7.10 -7.05 8.01
CA CYS A 80 7.48 -7.46 9.37
C CYS A 80 8.30 -6.38 10.09
N CYS A 81 7.93 -5.11 9.89
CA CYS A 81 8.64 -3.96 10.42
C CYS A 81 8.02 -3.47 11.74
N SER A 82 8.85 -3.06 12.70
CA SER A 82 8.40 -2.35 13.89
C SER A 82 8.82 -0.88 13.76
N ILE A 83 7.90 0.04 14.06
CA ILE A 83 8.17 1.48 14.12
C ILE A 83 8.16 1.89 15.59
N ASP A 84 9.10 2.75 15.99
CA ASP A 84 9.20 3.28 17.35
C ASP A 84 8.28 4.49 17.57
N GLU A 85 8.30 5.03 18.79
CA GLU A 85 7.48 6.20 19.17
C GLU A 85 7.86 7.50 18.43
N ASN A 86 9.04 7.54 17.81
CA ASN A 86 9.54 8.68 17.04
C ASN A 86 9.22 8.55 15.54
N GLY A 87 8.56 7.46 15.12
CA GLY A 87 8.27 7.19 13.72
C GLY A 87 9.44 6.59 12.93
N ALA A 88 10.51 6.16 13.61
CA ALA A 88 11.66 5.50 12.99
C ALA A 88 11.54 3.97 13.06
N ILE A 89 12.22 3.25 12.17
CA ILE A 89 12.25 1.79 12.22
C ILE A 89 13.05 1.32 13.45
N ASP A 90 12.41 0.54 14.32
CA ASP A 90 13.06 -0.23 15.38
C ASP A 90 13.75 -1.44 14.75
N VAL A 91 15.05 -1.27 14.45
CA VAL A 91 15.86 -2.27 13.73
C VAL A 91 15.92 -3.60 14.48
N ASP A 92 16.11 -3.56 15.80
CA ASP A 92 16.26 -4.76 16.62
C ASP A 92 14.97 -5.56 16.66
N LYS A 93 13.83 -4.92 16.93
CA LYS A 93 12.53 -5.60 16.91
C LYS A 93 12.19 -6.10 15.52
N THR A 94 12.49 -5.33 14.47
CA THR A 94 12.27 -5.73 13.08
C THR A 94 13.05 -7.00 12.74
N ASN A 95 14.32 -7.09 13.13
CA ASN A 95 15.14 -8.28 12.92
C ASN A 95 14.55 -9.52 13.63
N VAL A 96 14.09 -9.37 14.88
CA VAL A 96 13.43 -10.46 15.62
C VAL A 96 12.13 -10.91 14.93
N LEU A 97 11.30 -9.96 14.47
CA LEU A 97 10.06 -10.26 13.76
C LEU A 97 10.32 -11.04 12.47
N ARG A 98 11.30 -10.59 11.67
CA ARG A 98 11.67 -11.24 10.40
C ARG A 98 12.24 -12.64 10.60
N GLN A 99 13.11 -12.84 11.59
CA GLN A 99 13.62 -14.18 11.94
C GLN A 99 12.49 -15.12 12.37
N ARG A 100 11.53 -14.64 13.17
CA ARG A 100 10.38 -15.44 13.59
C ARG A 100 9.46 -15.79 12.41
N ASN A 101 9.28 -14.87 11.47
CA ASN A 101 8.47 -15.09 10.28
C ASN A 101 9.10 -16.13 9.34
N GLY A 102 10.41 -16.03 9.07
CA GLY A 102 11.15 -17.02 8.29
C GLY A 102 11.03 -18.43 8.89
N ARG A 103 11.27 -18.54 10.22
CA ARG A 103 11.11 -19.80 10.95
C ARG A 103 9.70 -20.39 10.88
N ARG A 104 8.64 -19.60 10.68
CA ARG A 104 7.27 -20.11 10.53
C ARG A 104 7.01 -20.64 9.12
N ARG A 105 7.60 -20.01 8.12
CA ARG A 105 7.46 -20.40 6.70
C ARG A 105 8.20 -21.70 6.40
N ASP A 106 9.31 -21.99 7.08
CA ASP A 106 10.08 -23.22 6.89
C ASP A 106 9.44 -24.49 7.48
N VAL A 107 8.42 -24.34 8.36
CA VAL A 107 7.74 -25.49 9.01
C VAL A 107 6.36 -25.78 8.41
N ALA A 108 5.92 -25.00 7.43
CA ALA A 108 4.62 -25.12 6.75
C ALA A 108 4.78 -25.81 5.39
#